data_AF-A0A5C5FRK9-F1
#
_entry.id   AF-A0A5C5FRK9-F1
#
_cell.length_a   1.000
_cell.length_b   1.000
_cell.length_c   1.000
_cell.angle_alpha   90.00
_cell.angle_beta   90.00
_cell.angle_gamma   90.00
#
_symmetry.space_group_name_H-M   'P 1'
#
loop_
_entity.id
_entity.type
_entity.pdbx_description
1 polymer ?
#
loop_
_entity_poly.entity_id
_entity_poly.type
_entity_poly.pdbx_seq_one_letter_code
_entity_poly.pdbx_strand_id
1 'polypeptide(L)'
;MSDKGTRYEALGKHERPGPSSTQIGADLARTHRQSRRRDEDVEDSSTRRRDGQQPYFAAMSLYHWMGSPGPSPHCWACVQLQSLAEPDKVIVALVAESCEACEFAHVDLEQAAYYALGGTVGSGVVTVA
;
A
#
# COMPACT_ATOMS: atom_id res chain seq x y z
N MET A 1 -59.21 -42.39 -13.45
CA MET A 1 -60.44 -42.07 -12.71
C MET A 1 -60.10 -41.00 -11.69
N SER A 2 -60.86 -39.90 -11.71
CA SER A 2 -60.73 -38.71 -10.86
C SER A 2 -61.40 -38.89 -9.50
N ASP A 3 -60.91 -38.23 -8.45
CA ASP A 3 -61.70 -37.39 -7.51
C ASP A 3 -60.74 -36.65 -6.54
N LYS A 4 -60.61 -35.32 -6.59
CA LYS A 4 -61.29 -34.26 -5.82
C LYS A 4 -61.19 -34.35 -4.29
N GLY A 5 -60.71 -33.26 -3.68
CA GLY A 5 -60.79 -33.05 -2.23
C GLY A 5 -60.01 -31.86 -1.70
N THR A 6 -60.44 -30.64 -2.02
CA THR A 6 -59.89 -29.37 -1.53
C THR A 6 -60.25 -29.11 -0.06
N ARG A 7 -59.28 -28.74 0.79
CA ARG A 7 -59.50 -27.90 1.99
C ARG A 7 -58.29 -27.01 2.23
N TYR A 8 -58.45 -25.71 1.99
CA TYR A 8 -57.54 -24.68 2.47
C TYR A 8 -58.15 -24.09 3.74
N GLU A 9 -57.51 -24.31 4.88
CA GLU A 9 -57.79 -23.54 6.10
C GLU A 9 -57.01 -22.23 6.07
N ALA A 10 -57.72 -21.19 6.49
CA ALA A 10 -57.27 -19.80 6.46
C ALA A 10 -56.23 -19.52 7.55
N LEU A 11 -55.02 -19.11 7.14
CA LEU A 11 -54.10 -18.41 8.03
C LEU A 11 -54.27 -16.90 7.83
N GLY A 12 -54.77 -16.26 8.88
CA GLY A 12 -54.95 -14.82 8.96
C GLY A 12 -53.66 -14.07 8.66
N LYS A 13 -53.77 -13.07 7.78
CA LYS A 13 -52.70 -12.14 7.46
C LYS A 13 -52.43 -11.22 8.65
N HIS A 14 -51.42 -11.51 9.45
CA HIS A 14 -50.74 -10.47 10.22
C HIS A 14 -49.64 -9.87 9.34
N GLU A 15 -50.03 -8.96 8.45
CA GLU A 15 -49.09 -8.09 7.77
C GLU A 15 -48.53 -7.11 8.81
N ARG A 16 -47.28 -7.32 9.22
CA ARG A 16 -46.50 -6.23 9.82
C ARG A 16 -46.34 -5.19 8.72
N PRO A 17 -46.69 -3.91 8.94
CA PRO A 17 -46.48 -2.89 7.93
C PRO A 17 -44.98 -2.85 7.61
N GLY A 18 -44.65 -3.14 6.35
CA GLY A 18 -43.31 -2.95 5.83
C GLY A 18 -42.92 -1.47 5.90
N PRO A 19 -41.62 -1.14 5.99
CA PRO A 19 -41.18 0.23 6.05
C PRO A 19 -41.74 1.01 4.86
N SER A 20 -42.32 2.17 5.15
CA SER A 20 -42.83 3.08 4.12
C SER A 20 -41.69 3.47 3.15
N SER A 21 -42.02 3.74 1.90
CA SER A 21 -41.05 4.22 0.89
C SER A 21 -40.26 5.45 1.36
N THR A 22 -40.86 6.28 2.21
CA THR A 22 -40.22 7.42 2.89
C THR A 22 -39.15 6.99 3.90
N GLN A 23 -39.37 5.91 4.67
CA GLN A 23 -38.35 5.36 5.58
C GLN A 23 -37.19 4.74 4.81
N ILE A 24 -37.47 4.03 3.71
CA ILE A 24 -36.42 3.44 2.86
C ILE A 24 -35.53 4.54 2.26
N GLY A 25 -36.12 5.64 1.78
CA GLY A 25 -35.35 6.78 1.26
C GLY A 25 -34.49 7.48 2.31
N ALA A 26 -35.00 7.61 3.55
CA ALA A 26 -34.24 8.19 4.66
C ALA A 26 -33.08 7.30 5.11
N ASP A 27 -33.27 5.98 5.10
CA ASP A 27 -32.22 5.01 5.42
C ASP A 27 -31.16 4.97 4.32
N LEU A 28 -31.53 4.98 3.04
CA LEU A 28 -30.58 5.08 1.91
C LEU A 28 -29.78 6.38 1.93
N ALA A 29 -30.42 7.52 2.22
CA ALA A 29 -29.73 8.80 2.34
C ALA A 29 -28.76 8.81 3.54
N ARG A 30 -29.14 8.17 4.65
CA ARG A 30 -28.29 8.01 5.83
C ARG A 30 -27.09 7.10 5.54
N THR A 31 -27.29 5.99 4.84
CA THR A 31 -26.23 5.08 4.41
C THR A 31 -25.27 5.77 3.44
N HIS A 32 -25.78 6.50 2.43
CA HIS A 32 -24.94 7.28 1.51
C HIS A 32 -24.11 8.35 2.24
N ARG A 33 -24.68 9.02 3.25
CA ARG A 33 -23.97 10.01 4.06
C ARG A 33 -22.93 9.38 4.98
N GLN A 34 -23.17 8.17 5.49
CA GLN A 34 -22.21 7.39 6.28
C GLN A 34 -21.10 6.79 5.43
N SER A 35 -21.37 6.37 4.20
CA SER A 35 -20.34 5.91 3.25
C SER A 35 -19.41 7.06 2.85
N ARG A 36 -19.96 8.24 2.51
CA ARG A 36 -19.12 9.42 2.22
C ARG A 36 -18.19 9.82 3.36
N ARG A 37 -18.66 9.74 4.61
CA ARG A 37 -17.79 10.02 5.76
C ARG A 37 -16.67 8.99 5.92
N ARG A 38 -16.94 7.71 5.63
CA ARG A 38 -15.88 6.68 5.65
C ARG A 38 -14.87 6.88 4.53
N ASP A 39 -15.31 7.31 3.35
CA ASP A 39 -14.39 7.58 2.23
C ASP A 39 -13.51 8.81 2.54
N GLU A 40 -14.06 9.85 3.16
CA GLU A 40 -13.30 11.01 3.65
C GLU A 40 -12.31 10.63 4.77
N ASP A 41 -12.70 9.73 5.69
CA ASP A 41 -11.80 9.24 6.76
C ASP A 41 -10.71 8.27 6.22
N VAL A 42 -10.94 7.59 5.10
CA VAL A 42 -9.95 6.71 4.44
C VAL A 42 -8.94 7.54 3.65
N GLU A 43 -9.35 8.61 2.97
CA GLU A 43 -8.41 9.55 2.31
C GLU A 43 -7.58 10.35 3.33
N ASP A 44 -8.14 10.63 4.51
CA ASP A 44 -7.50 11.42 5.57
C ASP A 44 -6.61 10.57 6.52
N SER A 45 -6.67 9.24 6.44
CA SER A 45 -5.81 8.34 7.24
C SER A 45 -4.64 7.74 6.48
N SER A 46 -4.63 7.78 5.14
CA SER A 46 -3.43 7.43 4.34
C SER A 46 -2.45 8.59 4.17
N THR A 47 -2.86 9.82 4.49
CA THR A 47 -2.05 11.05 4.32
C THR A 47 -1.48 11.59 5.64
N ARG A 48 -1.92 11.07 6.80
CA ARG A 48 -1.42 11.45 8.12
C ARG A 48 -0.44 10.39 8.65
N ARG A 49 0.86 10.56 8.37
CA ARG A 49 2.07 9.88 8.95
C ARG A 49 3.00 9.12 7.98
N ARG A 50 3.27 9.67 6.80
CA ARG A 50 4.64 9.63 6.26
C ARG A 50 5.06 11.08 6.09
N ASP A 51 6.18 11.47 6.66
CA ASP A 51 6.68 12.85 6.75
C ASP A 51 7.01 13.45 5.38
N GLY A 52 6.04 13.58 4.46
CA GLY A 52 6.16 14.29 3.17
C GLY A 52 7.24 13.82 2.19
N GLN A 53 8.16 12.94 2.59
CA GLN A 53 9.19 12.37 1.75
C GLN A 53 8.64 11.12 1.08
N GLN A 54 8.69 11.12 -0.25
CA GLN A 54 8.54 9.88 -0.99
C GLN A 54 9.67 8.92 -0.57
N PRO A 55 9.37 7.63 -0.38
CA PRO A 55 10.38 6.65 -0.01
C PRO A 55 11.43 6.58 -1.11
N TYR A 56 12.71 6.55 -0.73
CA TYR A 56 13.78 6.29 -1.69
C TYR A 56 13.76 4.82 -2.10
N PHE A 57 14.13 4.54 -3.35
CA PHE A 57 14.25 3.18 -3.86
C PHE A 57 15.70 2.82 -4.21
N ALA A 58 16.01 1.55 -4.01
CA ALA A 58 17.31 0.98 -4.32
C ALA A 58 17.17 -0.42 -4.93
N ALA A 59 18.17 -0.83 -5.71
CA ALA A 59 18.42 -2.21 -6.06
C ALA A 59 19.74 -2.67 -5.44
N MET A 60 19.81 -3.91 -4.95
CA MET A 60 21.07 -4.45 -4.42
C MET A 60 21.78 -5.30 -5.46
N SER A 61 23.11 -5.24 -5.48
CA SER A 61 23.92 -6.13 -6.31
C SER A 61 23.50 -7.59 -6.13
N LEU A 62 23.48 -8.37 -7.21
CA LEU A 62 23.07 -9.77 -7.15
C LEU A 62 23.87 -10.59 -6.12
N TYR A 63 25.15 -10.26 -5.92
CA TYR A 63 26.00 -10.86 -4.88
C TYR A 63 25.45 -10.66 -3.47
N HIS A 64 25.02 -9.44 -3.13
CA HIS A 64 24.39 -9.16 -1.83
C HIS A 64 22.96 -9.70 -1.77
N TRP A 65 22.24 -9.63 -2.89
CA TRP A 65 20.87 -10.11 -3.01
C TRP A 65 20.76 -11.61 -2.75
N MET A 66 21.65 -12.43 -3.32
CA MET A 66 21.62 -13.89 -3.23
C MET A 66 22.46 -14.47 -2.09
N GLY A 67 22.87 -13.67 -1.11
CA GLY A 67 23.77 -14.07 -0.01
C GLY A 67 23.25 -15.18 0.93
N SER A 68 22.12 -15.82 0.63
CA SER A 68 21.61 -17.00 1.34
C SER A 68 20.73 -17.87 0.43
N PRO A 69 20.71 -19.21 0.62
CA PRO A 69 19.79 -20.08 -0.11
C PRO A 69 18.33 -19.75 0.25
N GLY A 70 17.54 -19.32 -0.75
CA GLY A 70 16.13 -18.94 -0.57
C GLY A 70 15.78 -17.61 -1.24
N PRO A 71 14.53 -17.11 -1.06
CA PRO A 71 14.19 -15.74 -1.45
C PRO A 71 15.10 -14.75 -0.70
N SER A 72 15.55 -13.70 -1.39
CA SER A 72 16.47 -12.73 -0.81
C SER A 72 15.91 -12.14 0.48
N PRO A 73 16.68 -12.12 1.60
CA PRO A 73 16.26 -11.45 2.83
C PRO A 73 16.20 -9.93 2.67
N HIS A 74 16.73 -9.41 1.56
CA HIS A 74 16.78 -7.98 1.26
C HIS A 74 15.58 -7.50 0.44
N CYS A 75 14.73 -8.39 -0.07
CA CYS A 75 13.54 -8.00 -0.82
C CYS A 75 12.56 -7.21 0.08
N TRP A 76 12.24 -5.98 -0.32
CA TRP A 76 11.42 -5.02 0.43
C TRP A 76 11.99 -4.64 1.80
N ALA A 77 13.28 -4.88 2.04
CA ALA A 77 13.95 -4.41 3.24
C ALA A 77 14.31 -2.92 3.12
N CYS A 78 14.25 -2.20 4.25
CA CYS A 78 14.79 -0.85 4.33
C CYS A 78 16.29 -0.92 4.65
N VAL A 79 17.10 -0.19 3.89
CA VAL A 79 18.52 0.04 4.17
C VAL A 79 18.75 1.49 4.53
N GLN A 80 19.47 1.74 5.62
CA GLN A 80 19.97 3.06 5.96
C GLN A 80 21.33 3.22 5.31
N LEU A 81 21.52 4.33 4.59
CA LEU A 81 22.78 4.64 3.91
C LEU A 81 23.26 6.01 4.36
N GLN A 82 24.53 6.10 4.72
CA GLN A 82 25.18 7.35 5.10
C GLN A 82 26.31 7.67 4.12
N SER A 83 26.32 8.89 3.57
CA SER A 83 27.42 9.33 2.72
C SER A 83 28.72 9.43 3.52
N LEU A 84 29.81 8.83 3.01
CA LEU A 84 31.12 8.95 3.66
C LEU A 84 31.78 10.31 3.44
N ALA A 85 31.46 10.97 2.33
CA ALA A 85 32.00 12.30 2.00
C ALA A 85 31.27 13.40 2.79
N GLU A 86 29.97 13.22 3.04
CA GLU A 86 29.11 14.17 3.75
C GLU A 86 28.28 13.43 4.80
N PRO A 87 28.85 13.12 5.99
CA PRO A 87 28.23 12.23 6.99
C PRO A 87 26.89 12.71 7.56
N ASP A 88 26.54 13.97 7.39
CA ASP A 88 25.22 14.51 7.73
C ASP A 88 24.12 14.08 6.75
N LYS A 89 24.50 13.61 5.55
CA LYS A 89 23.58 13.10 4.55
C LYS A 89 23.30 11.61 4.78
N VAL A 90 22.12 11.35 5.31
CA VAL A 90 21.62 10.02 5.63
C VAL A 90 20.26 9.83 4.95
N ILE A 91 20.08 8.68 4.31
CA ILE A 91 18.79 8.29 3.75
C ILE A 91 18.35 6.92 4.26
N VAL A 92 17.06 6.64 4.11
CA VAL A 92 16.50 5.29 4.22
C VAL A 92 15.89 4.95 2.87
N ALA A 93 16.36 3.86 2.25
CA ALA A 93 15.88 3.39 0.95
C ALA A 93 15.26 1.99 1.07
N LEU A 94 14.22 1.74 0.29
CA LEU A 94 13.57 0.45 0.15
C LEU A 94 14.22 -0.34 -0.98
N VAL A 95 14.71 -1.54 -0.69
CA VAL A 95 15.30 -2.41 -1.71
C VAL A 95 14.17 -3.12 -2.47
N ALA A 96 13.92 -2.70 -3.69
CA ALA A 96 12.81 -3.19 -4.51
C ALA A 96 13.23 -4.29 -5.50
N GLU A 97 14.51 -4.32 -5.87
CA GLU A 97 15.01 -5.20 -6.94
C GLU A 97 16.46 -5.64 -6.71
N SER A 98 16.89 -6.62 -7.49
CA SER A 98 18.30 -6.98 -7.66
C SER A 98 18.89 -6.28 -8.89
N CYS A 99 20.13 -5.82 -8.80
CA CYS A 99 20.89 -5.35 -9.96
C CYS A 99 21.94 -6.40 -10.37
N GLU A 100 21.72 -7.03 -11.53
CA GLU A 100 22.67 -8.01 -12.11
C GLU A 100 23.89 -7.32 -12.74
N ALA A 101 23.73 -6.12 -13.29
CA ALA A 101 24.79 -5.38 -13.99
C ALA A 101 25.71 -4.57 -13.05
N CYS A 102 25.41 -4.51 -11.75
CA CYS A 102 26.11 -3.68 -10.78
C CYS A 102 27.35 -4.35 -10.19
N GLU A 103 28.28 -4.83 -11.04
CA GLU A 103 29.49 -5.54 -10.58
C GLU A 103 30.37 -4.70 -9.62
N PHE A 104 30.31 -3.37 -9.73
CA PHE A 104 31.13 -2.45 -8.93
C PHE A 104 30.35 -1.69 -7.85
N ALA A 105 29.02 -1.75 -7.85
CA ALA A 105 28.16 -1.00 -6.94
C ALA A 105 27.37 -1.96 -6.05
N HIS A 106 27.55 -1.85 -4.73
CA HIS A 106 26.83 -2.67 -3.77
C HIS A 106 25.32 -2.40 -3.81
N VAL A 107 24.95 -1.14 -4.09
CA VAL A 107 23.59 -0.62 -4.14
C VAL A 107 23.47 0.33 -5.34
N ASP A 108 22.47 0.09 -6.18
CA ASP A 108 22.03 1.01 -7.23
C ASP A 108 20.87 1.85 -6.69
N LEU A 109 20.95 3.16 -6.89
CA LEU A 109 20.04 4.13 -6.28
C LEU A 109 19.23 4.80 -7.36
N GLU A 110 17.94 5.02 -7.09
CA GLU A 110 17.22 5.97 -7.90
C GLU A 110 17.87 7.36 -7.81
N GLN A 111 17.67 8.18 -8.83
CA GLN A 111 18.36 9.46 -8.96
C GLN A 111 18.14 10.40 -7.77
N ALA A 112 16.94 10.42 -7.18
CA ALA A 112 16.64 11.26 -6.02
C ALA A 112 17.45 10.84 -4.78
N ALA A 113 17.55 9.52 -4.53
CA ALA A 113 18.34 8.95 -3.44
C ALA A 113 19.84 9.24 -3.60
N TYR A 114 20.33 9.10 -4.84
CA TYR A 114 21.71 9.43 -5.18
C TYR A 114 22.08 10.88 -4.86
N TYR A 115 21.24 11.84 -5.25
CA TYR A 115 21.47 13.26 -4.95
C TYR A 115 21.31 13.59 -3.47
N ALA A 116 20.39 12.93 -2.77
CA ALA A 116 20.20 13.10 -1.33
C ALA A 116 21.45 12.69 -0.52
N LEU A 117 22.27 11.78 -1.04
CA LEU A 117 23.56 11.38 -0.47
C LEU A 117 24.75 12.24 -0.92
N GLY A 118 24.51 13.31 -1.68
CA GLY A 118 25.57 14.20 -2.19
C GLY A 118 26.16 13.78 -3.53
N GLY A 119 25.52 12.84 -4.23
CA GLY A 119 25.89 12.53 -5.61
C GLY A 119 25.77 13.75 -6.52
N THR A 120 26.51 13.74 -7.62
CA THR A 120 26.43 14.78 -8.66
C THR A 120 26.47 14.14 -10.04
N VAL A 121 25.96 14.84 -11.06
CA VAL A 121 26.03 14.35 -12.45
C VAL A 121 27.47 13.97 -12.87
N GLY A 122 28.49 14.61 -12.26
CA GLY A 122 29.89 14.37 -12.59
C GLY A 122 30.58 13.25 -11.81
N SER A 123 30.07 12.83 -10.64
CA SER A 123 30.76 11.82 -9.82
C SER A 123 30.41 10.39 -10.20
N GLY A 124 29.18 10.13 -10.69
CA GLY A 124 28.72 8.81 -11.13
C GLY A 124 28.56 7.76 -10.03
N VAL A 125 29.25 7.91 -8.90
CA VAL A 125 29.23 7.02 -7.72
C VAL A 125 29.25 7.87 -6.44
N VAL A 126 28.64 7.36 -5.37
CA VAL A 126 28.79 7.87 -3.99
C VAL A 126 29.19 6.70 -3.10
N THR A 127 30.18 6.91 -2.23
CA THR A 127 30.58 5.91 -1.23
C THR A 127 29.76 6.08 0.04
N VAL A 128 29.20 4.99 0.55
CA VAL A 128 28.32 4.98 1.72
C VAL A 128 28.78 3.97 2.78
N ALA A 129 28.41 4.22 4.03
CA ALA A 129 28.43 3.25 5.13
C ALA A 129 27.03 2.71 5.41
#